data_AF-A0A916WBB0-F1
#
_entry.id   AF-A0A916WBB0-F1
#
_cell.length_a   1.000
_cell.length_b   1.000
_cell.length_c   1.000
_cell.angle_alpha   90.00
_cell.angle_beta   90.00
_cell.angle_gamma   90.00
#
_symmetry.space_group_name_H-M   'P 1'
#
loop_
_entity.id
_entity.type
_entity.pdbx_description
1 polymer ?
#
loop_
_entity_poly.entity_id
_entity_poly.type
_entity_poly.pdbx_seq_one_letter_code
_entity_poly.pdbx_strand_id
1 'polypeptide(L)'
;MDRLEKCHQCGKLALEGEMITITVSEYESLKSAAASTNRRKAIAGYRAASSSKIGRTPELAEFIIECAATMTVAEIAMACREKFGDKTPSWSSIYRFVAAMKRHRQI
;
A
#
# COMPACT_ATOMS: atom_id res chain seq x y z
N MET A 1 0.73 35.28 -3.91
CA MET A 1 -0.09 34.11 -3.55
C MET A 1 -0.14 33.26 -4.80
N ASP A 2 0.62 32.17 -4.83
CA ASP A 2 0.70 31.36 -6.04
C ASP A 2 -0.61 30.60 -6.24
N ARG A 3 -1.27 30.88 -7.36
CA ARG A 3 -2.58 30.32 -7.71
C ARG A 3 -2.36 29.03 -8.50
N LEU A 4 -2.98 27.95 -8.04
CA LEU A 4 -2.95 26.66 -8.74
C LEU A 4 -4.09 26.62 -9.77
N GLU A 5 -3.76 26.35 -11.02
CA GLU A 5 -4.72 26.26 -12.13
C GLU A 5 -4.64 24.91 -12.85
N LYS A 6 -5.73 24.50 -13.53
CA LYS A 6 -5.76 23.25 -14.28
C LYS A 6 -5.14 23.44 -15.67
N CYS A 7 -4.11 22.65 -15.98
CA CYS A 7 -3.48 22.58 -17.30
C CYS A 7 -4.50 22.18 -18.38
N HIS A 8 -4.60 22.94 -19.47
CA HIS A 8 -5.54 22.65 -20.56
C HIS A 8 -5.19 21.44 -21.44
N GLN A 9 -3.94 20.97 -21.40
CA GLN A 9 -3.50 19.78 -22.16
C GLN A 9 -3.64 18.46 -21.38
N CYS A 10 -3.38 18.46 -20.07
CA CYS A 10 -3.40 17.23 -19.26
C CYS A 10 -4.30 17.30 -18.01
N GLY A 11 -4.94 18.44 -17.73
CA GLY A 11 -5.89 18.63 -16.63
C GLY A 11 -5.30 18.73 -15.22
N LYS A 12 -3.97 18.62 -15.06
CA LYS A 12 -3.30 18.64 -13.74
C LYS A 12 -3.16 20.06 -13.18
N LEU A 13 -3.12 20.18 -11.85
CA LEU A 13 -2.85 21.44 -11.16
C LEU A 13 -1.39 21.85 -11.37
N ALA A 14 -1.19 23.00 -11.98
CA ALA A 14 0.10 23.65 -12.20
C ALA A 14 0.09 25.03 -11.53
N LEU A 15 1.25 25.49 -11.08
CA LEU A 15 1.41 26.89 -10.71
C LEU A 15 1.24 27.72 -11.98
N GLU A 16 0.48 28.80 -11.88
CA GLU A 16 0.18 29.70 -12.99
C GLU A 16 1.48 30.12 -13.71
N GLY A 17 1.62 29.74 -14.98
CA GLY A 17 2.73 30.18 -15.85
C GLY A 17 3.88 29.20 -16.09
N GLU A 18 4.02 28.09 -15.36
CA GLU A 18 5.16 27.16 -15.54
C GLU A 18 4.74 25.74 -15.96
N MET A 19 5.15 25.36 -17.17
CA MET A 19 5.08 23.98 -17.65
C MET A 19 6.41 23.30 -17.36
N ILE A 20 6.45 22.43 -16.36
CA ILE A 20 7.64 21.60 -16.11
C ILE A 20 7.57 20.38 -17.02
N THR A 21 8.33 20.41 -18.12
CA THR A 21 8.53 19.27 -19.00
C THR A 21 9.66 18.40 -18.45
N ILE A 22 9.32 17.30 -17.78
CA ILE A 22 10.29 16.27 -17.41
C ILE A 22 10.41 15.22 -18.50
N THR A 23 11.59 14.61 -18.61
CA THR A 23 11.81 13.50 -19.55
C THR A 23 11.05 12.25 -19.11
N VAL A 24 10.80 11.32 -20.04
CA VAL A 24 10.14 10.04 -19.70
C VAL A 24 10.94 9.26 -18.65
N SER A 25 12.26 9.23 -18.76
CA SER A 25 13.14 8.57 -17.80
C SER A 25 13.10 9.23 -16.41
N GLU A 26 13.02 10.56 -16.35
CA GLU A 26 12.87 11.30 -15.10
C GLU A 26 11.50 11.08 -14.46
N TYR A 27 10.43 11.02 -15.28
CA TYR A 27 9.11 10.63 -14.82
C TYR A 27 9.09 9.21 -14.25
N GLU A 28 9.71 8.25 -14.92
CA GLU A 28 9.83 6.87 -14.44
C GLU A 28 10.64 6.78 -13.14
N SER A 29 11.71 7.55 -13.04
CA SER A 29 12.54 7.64 -11.84
C SER A 29 11.75 8.21 -10.65
N LEU A 30 11.00 9.29 -10.85
CA LEU A 30 10.14 9.88 -9.81
C LEU A 30 9.00 8.92 -9.42
N LYS A 31 8.41 8.23 -10.39
CA LYS A 31 7.35 7.23 -10.15
C LYS A 31 7.89 6.06 -9.32
N SER A 32 9.08 5.55 -9.62
CA SER A 32 9.71 4.47 -8.86
C SER A 32 10.12 4.91 -7.44
N ALA A 33 10.66 6.13 -7.30
CA ALA A 33 10.99 6.72 -6.01
C ALA A 33 9.74 6.91 -5.12
N ALA A 34 8.64 7.40 -5.70
CA ALA A 34 7.36 7.54 -5.02
C ALA A 34 6.80 6.18 -4.57
N ALA A 35 6.83 5.16 -5.44
CA ALA A 35 6.40 3.81 -5.12
C ALA A 35 7.23 3.23 -3.95
N SER A 36 8.55 3.42 -3.95
CA SER A 36 9.42 2.96 -2.87
C SER A 36 9.13 3.66 -1.53
N THR A 37 8.83 4.96 -1.57
CA THR A 37 8.49 5.76 -0.38
C THR A 37 7.13 5.34 0.19
N ASN A 38 6.13 5.14 -0.67
CA ASN A 38 4.82 4.65 -0.27
C ASN A 38 4.91 3.25 0.34
N ARG A 39 5.72 2.36 -0.24
CA ARG A 39 5.97 1.03 0.32
C ARG A 39 6.59 1.09 1.72
N ARG A 40 7.60 1.95 1.93
CA ARG A 40 8.19 2.17 3.27
C ARG A 40 7.16 2.67 4.29
N LYS A 41 6.27 3.59 3.89
CA LYS A 41 5.18 4.09 4.74
C LYS A 41 4.17 3.00 5.06
N ALA A 42 3.79 2.16 4.09
CA ALA A 42 2.90 1.03 4.31
C ALA A 42 3.49 0.02 5.31
N ILE A 43 4.77 -0.34 5.15
CA ILE A 43 5.49 -1.22 6.08
C ILE A 43 5.53 -0.64 7.49
N ALA A 44 5.84 0.65 7.64
CA ALA A 44 5.81 1.32 8.93
C ALA A 44 4.39 1.31 9.53
N GLY A 45 3.38 1.50 8.69
CA GLY A 45 1.96 1.41 9.05
C GLY A 45 1.57 0.04 9.60
N TYR A 46 1.94 -1.05 8.92
CA TYR A 46 1.64 -2.41 9.36
C TYR A 46 2.29 -2.73 10.70
N ARG A 47 3.55 -2.31 10.89
CA ARG A 47 4.29 -2.50 12.14
C ARG A 47 3.70 -1.70 13.29
N ALA A 48 3.24 -0.48 13.02
CA ALA A 48 2.61 0.37 14.03
C ALA A 48 1.22 -0.16 14.43
N ALA A 49 0.45 -0.68 13.48
CA ALA A 49 -0.89 -1.20 13.73
C ALA A 49 -0.89 -2.64 14.29
N SER A 50 0.17 -3.44 14.03
CA SER A 50 0.31 -4.78 14.59
C SER A 50 1.77 -5.17 14.80
N SER A 51 2.12 -5.51 16.04
CA SER A 51 3.44 -6.08 16.39
C SER A 51 3.59 -7.56 16.01
N SER A 52 2.55 -8.16 15.41
CA SER A 52 2.52 -9.57 15.00
C SER A 52 3.58 -9.88 13.93
N LYS A 53 3.88 -11.18 13.76
CA LYS A 53 4.81 -11.65 12.72
C LYS A 53 4.37 -11.21 11.32
N ILE A 54 3.06 -11.09 11.10
CA ILE A 54 2.46 -10.58 9.85
C ILE A 54 2.88 -9.14 9.61
N GLY A 55 2.68 -8.23 10.57
CA GLY A 55 3.06 -6.82 10.43
C GLY A 55 4.57 -6.58 10.27
N ARG A 56 5.41 -7.55 10.67
CA ARG A 56 6.87 -7.51 10.47
C ARG A 56 7.32 -8.03 9.10
N THR A 57 6.47 -8.74 8.37
CA THR A 57 6.75 -9.31 7.05
C THR A 57 5.94 -8.56 5.98
N PRO A 58 6.54 -7.58 5.28
CA PRO A 58 5.85 -6.71 4.34
C PRO A 58 4.99 -7.42 3.30
N GLU A 59 5.55 -8.40 2.60
CA GLU A 59 4.85 -9.11 1.52
C GLU A 59 3.64 -9.90 2.01
N LEU A 60 3.72 -10.46 3.21
CA LEU A 60 2.63 -11.21 3.82
C LEU A 60 1.53 -10.27 4.30
N ALA A 61 1.90 -9.13 4.88
CA ALA A 61 0.95 -8.09 5.28
C ALA A 61 0.24 -7.47 4.07
N GLU A 62 0.98 -7.08 3.02
CA GLU A 62 0.43 -6.56 1.75
C GLU A 62 -0.57 -7.54 1.16
N PHE A 63 -0.20 -8.82 1.03
CA PHE A 63 -1.08 -9.82 0.47
C PHE A 63 -2.35 -10.05 1.30
N ILE A 64 -2.24 -10.13 2.63
CA ILE A 64 -3.41 -10.30 3.49
C ILE A 64 -4.36 -9.10 3.40
N ILE A 65 -3.82 -7.88 3.26
CA ILE A 65 -4.61 -6.66 3.11
C ILE A 65 -5.32 -6.62 1.76
N GLU A 66 -4.62 -6.96 0.68
CA GLU A 66 -5.20 -7.10 -0.67
C GLU A 66 -6.34 -8.12 -0.67
N CYS A 67 -6.14 -9.30 -0.08
CA CYS A 67 -7.19 -10.32 0.00
C CYS A 67 -8.34 -9.89 0.94
N ALA A 68 -8.07 -9.15 2.02
CA ALA A 68 -9.09 -8.71 2.97
C ALA A 68 -10.11 -7.72 2.37
N ALA A 69 -9.82 -7.14 1.20
CA ALA A 69 -10.76 -6.30 0.47
C ALA A 69 -11.91 -7.09 -0.15
N THR A 70 -11.70 -8.36 -0.50
CA THR A 70 -12.65 -9.17 -1.29
C THR A 70 -12.94 -10.55 -0.71
N MET A 71 -12.13 -11.03 0.24
CA MET A 71 -12.19 -12.40 0.77
C MET A 71 -12.45 -12.41 2.28
N THR A 72 -13.05 -13.50 2.75
CA THR A 72 -13.21 -13.80 4.17
C THR A 72 -11.90 -14.30 4.78
N VAL A 73 -11.76 -14.23 6.11
CA VAL A 73 -10.53 -14.69 6.80
C VAL A 73 -10.20 -16.16 6.54
N ALA A 74 -11.20 -17.01 6.37
CA ALA A 74 -11.00 -18.41 6.02
C ALA A 74 -10.38 -18.56 4.63
N GLU A 75 -10.88 -17.82 3.66
CA GLU A 75 -10.36 -17.81 2.28
C GLU A 75 -8.97 -17.19 2.21
N ILE A 76 -8.71 -16.12 2.99
CA ILE A 76 -7.37 -15.53 3.11
C ILE A 76 -6.37 -16.57 3.64
N ALA A 77 -6.75 -17.38 4.63
CA ALA A 77 -5.86 -18.42 5.16
C ALA A 77 -5.53 -19.48 4.10
N MET A 78 -6.51 -19.86 3.26
CA MET A 78 -6.27 -20.78 2.13
C MET A 78 -5.34 -20.14 1.08
N ALA A 79 -5.61 -18.90 0.70
CA ALA A 79 -4.78 -18.16 -0.26
C ALA A 79 -3.34 -17.96 0.26
N CYS A 80 -3.17 -17.70 1.56
CA CYS A 80 -1.86 -17.64 2.18
C CYS A 80 -1.14 -18.99 2.13
N ARG A 81 -1.85 -20.10 2.34
CA ARG A 81 -1.27 -21.45 2.25
C ARG A 81 -0.79 -21.77 0.84
N GLU A 82 -1.57 -21.41 -0.17
CA GLU A 82 -1.20 -21.59 -1.57
C GLU A 82 0.04 -20.76 -1.94
N LYS A 83 0.11 -19.50 -1.49
CA LYS A 83 1.20 -18.58 -1.87
C LYS A 83 2.48 -18.71 -1.02
N PHE A 84 2.35 -19.00 0.27
CA PHE A 84 3.45 -18.94 1.25
C PHE A 84 3.74 -20.28 1.94
N GLY A 85 2.95 -21.33 1.70
CA GLY A 85 3.14 -22.66 2.27
C GLY A 85 3.21 -22.63 3.80
N ASP A 86 4.29 -23.17 4.36
CA ASP A 86 4.52 -23.27 5.81
C ASP A 86 4.68 -21.92 6.52
N LYS A 87 4.90 -20.84 5.77
CA LYS A 87 4.97 -19.48 6.35
C LYS A 87 3.58 -18.88 6.61
N THR A 88 2.51 -19.63 6.34
CA THR A 88 1.13 -19.21 6.53
C THR A 88 0.83 -18.96 8.02
N PRO A 89 0.35 -17.77 8.38
CA PRO A 89 -0.08 -17.49 9.75
C PRO A 89 -1.32 -18.31 10.11
N SER A 90 -1.52 -18.52 11.41
CA SER A 90 -2.77 -19.11 11.89
C SER A 90 -3.97 -18.22 11.54
N TRP A 91 -5.14 -18.85 11.37
CA TRP A 91 -6.40 -18.15 11.13
C TRP A 91 -6.66 -17.03 12.16
N SER A 92 -6.41 -17.32 13.43
CA SER A 92 -6.53 -16.35 14.53
C SER A 92 -5.58 -15.16 14.41
N SER A 93 -4.37 -15.37 13.88
CA SER A 93 -3.40 -14.30 13.63
C SER A 93 -3.85 -13.41 12.48
N ILE A 94 -4.37 -14.00 11.39
CA ILE A 94 -4.92 -13.28 10.24
C ILE A 94 -6.13 -12.45 10.69
N TYR A 95 -7.06 -13.04 11.44
CA TYR A 95 -8.23 -12.34 11.97
C TYR A 95 -7.84 -11.11 12.80
N ARG A 96 -6.93 -11.29 13.78
CA ARG A 96 -6.46 -10.19 14.63
C ARG A 96 -5.75 -9.10 13.84
N PHE A 97 -4.96 -9.50 12.83
CA PHE A 97 -4.27 -8.55 11.96
C PHE A 97 -5.24 -7.71 11.13
N VAL A 98 -6.20 -8.34 10.44
CA VAL A 98 -7.23 -7.64 9.66
C VAL A 98 -8.07 -6.73 10.55
N ALA A 99 -8.47 -7.21 11.74
CA ALA A 99 -9.20 -6.38 12.71
C ALA A 99 -8.38 -5.17 13.18
N ALA A 100 -7.07 -5.33 13.38
CA ALA A 100 -6.18 -4.22 13.71
C ALA A 100 -6.08 -3.21 12.55
N MET A 101 -5.90 -3.67 11.31
CA MET A 101 -5.81 -2.78 10.15
C MET A 101 -7.10 -1.97 9.93
N LYS A 102 -8.28 -2.59 10.10
CA LYS A 102 -9.58 -1.91 10.02
C LYS A 102 -9.72 -0.79 11.07
N ARG A 103 -9.27 -1.05 12.31
CA ARG A 103 -9.26 -0.02 13.37
C ARG A 103 -8.34 1.16 13.04
N HIS A 104 -7.24 0.91 12.34
CA HIS A 104 -6.27 1.93 11.95
C HIS A 104 -6.54 2.55 10.57
N ARG A 105 -7.71 2.29 9.94
CA ARG A 105 -8.09 2.78 8.60
C ARG A 105 -7.04 2.50 7.50
N GLN A 106 -6.35 1.37 7.60
CA GLN A 106 -5.43 0.91 6.54
C GLN A 106 -6.11 0.00 5.51
N ILE A 107 -7.35 -0.41 5.81
CA ILE A 107 -8.33 -1.07 4.94
C ILE A 107 -9.73 -0.78 5.45
#